data_AF-A0A7Y4UD92-F1
#
_entry.id   AF-A0A7Y4UD92-F1
#
_cell.length_a   1.000
_cell.length_b   1.000
_cell.length_c   1.000
_cell.angle_alpha   90.00
_cell.angle_beta   90.00
_cell.angle_gamma   90.00
#
_symmetry.space_group_name_H-M   'P 1'
#
loop_
_entity.id
_entity.type
_entity.pdbx_description
1 polymer ?
#
loop_
_entity_poly.entity_id
_entity_poly.type
_entity_poly.pdbx_seq_one_letter_code
_entity_poly.pdbx_strand_id
1 'polypeptide(L)'
;EPYFLERLEAEMPLRYQKIVNRIKEVKGGVLNRSQFGVRMRGEGEYWKMIVKSFEVHSRRLGYDNQRYRTRFRRDSFRRPTAQGSLFD
;
A
#
# COMPACT_ATOMS: atom_id res chain seq x y z
N GLU A 1 7.56 -14.82 2.87
CA GLU A 1 7.05 -14.21 4.12
C GLU A 1 7.46 -14.93 5.42
N PRO A 2 8.64 -15.58 5.58
CA PRO A 2 9.01 -16.13 6.90
C PRO A 2 9.48 -15.03 7.88
N TYR A 3 10.39 -14.17 7.41
CA TYR A 3 11.13 -13.27 8.31
C TYR A 3 10.26 -12.27 9.07
N PHE A 4 9.28 -11.64 8.40
CA PHE A 4 8.39 -10.69 9.07
C PHE A 4 7.56 -11.36 10.17
N LEU A 5 7.03 -12.56 9.91
CA LEU A 5 6.18 -13.28 10.86
C LEU A 5 7.00 -13.78 12.05
N GLU A 6 8.20 -14.29 11.79
CA GLU A 6 9.14 -14.73 12.83
C GLU A 6 9.52 -13.59 13.77
N ARG A 7 9.89 -12.42 13.23
CA ARG A 7 10.19 -11.23 14.03
C ARG A 7 8.97 -10.75 14.81
N LEU A 8 7.79 -10.77 14.20
CA LEU A 8 6.55 -10.36 14.85
C LEU A 8 6.17 -11.29 16.01
N GLU A 9 6.39 -12.60 15.84
CA GLU A 9 6.16 -13.59 16.90
C GLU A 9 7.14 -13.41 18.05
N ALA A 10 8.42 -13.18 17.75
CA ALA A 10 9.45 -12.96 18.76
C ALA A 10 9.24 -11.66 19.55
N GLU A 11 8.90 -10.56 18.89
CA GLU A 11 8.78 -9.23 19.51
C GLU A 11 7.40 -8.98 20.13
N MET A 12 6.33 -9.55 19.57
CA MET A 12 4.95 -9.28 19.98
C MET A 12 4.10 -10.56 20.09
N PRO A 13 4.50 -11.56 20.90
CA PRO A 13 3.87 -12.88 20.92
C PRO A 13 2.37 -12.83 21.24
N LEU A 14 1.97 -11.98 22.20
CA LEU A 14 0.56 -11.82 22.59
C LEU A 14 -0.33 -11.20 21.50
N ARG A 15 0.26 -10.48 20.55
CA ARG A 15 -0.47 -9.82 19.45
C ARG A 15 -0.30 -10.55 18.12
N TYR A 16 0.68 -11.44 18.00
CA TYR A 16 1.03 -12.13 16.79
C TYR A 16 -0.20 -12.72 16.09
N GLN A 17 -0.95 -13.59 16.77
CA GLN A 17 -2.13 -14.23 16.18
C GLN A 17 -3.19 -13.21 15.74
N LYS A 18 -3.42 -12.17 16.56
CA LYS A 18 -4.40 -11.12 16.23
C LYS A 18 -4.01 -10.38 14.95
N ILE A 19 -2.73 -10.03 14.80
CA ILE A 19 -2.21 -9.30 13.64
C ILE A 19 -2.27 -10.19 12.40
N VAL A 20 -1.78 -11.43 12.49
CA VAL A 20 -1.78 -12.40 11.38
C VAL A 20 -3.19 -12.67 10.88
N ASN A 21 -4.15 -12.90 11.79
CA ASN A 21 -5.54 -13.14 11.43
C ASN A 21 -6.16 -11.91 10.76
N ARG A 22 -5.83 -10.69 11.20
CA ARG A 22 -6.32 -9.46 10.57
C ARG A 22 -5.77 -9.26 9.16
N ILE A 23 -4.48 -9.57 8.96
CA ILE A 23 -3.85 -9.51 7.63
C ILE A 23 -4.55 -10.51 6.69
N LYS A 24 -4.76 -11.75 7.16
CA LYS A 24 -5.48 -12.77 6.38
C LYS A 24 -6.90 -12.32 6.05
N GLU A 25 -7.66 -11.80 7.02
CA GLU A 25 -9.03 -11.33 6.81
C GLU A 25 -9.11 -10.31 5.66
N VAL A 26 -8.27 -9.28 5.69
CA VAL A 26 -8.24 -8.21 4.66
C VAL A 26 -7.75 -8.73 3.30
N LYS A 27 -7.01 -9.85 3.27
CA LYS A 27 -6.44 -10.45 2.06
C LYS A 27 -7.17 -11.73 1.64
N GLY A 28 -8.37 -12.02 2.15
CA GLY A 28 -9.15 -13.22 1.82
C GLY A 28 -8.53 -14.54 2.23
N GLY A 29 -8.06 -14.61 3.47
CA GLY A 29 -7.54 -15.83 4.10
C GLY A 29 -6.06 -16.11 3.87
N VAL A 30 -5.41 -15.42 2.93
CA VAL A 30 -3.99 -15.64 2.59
C VAL A 30 -3.11 -14.49 3.07
N LEU A 31 -1.84 -14.78 3.35
CA LEU A 31 -0.87 -13.76 3.78
C LEU A 31 -0.27 -13.01 2.60
N ASN A 32 -0.04 -13.70 1.48
CA ASN A 32 0.53 -13.13 0.25
C ASN A 32 -0.37 -13.38 -0.96
N ARG A 33 -0.52 -12.35 -1.80
CA ARG A 33 -1.08 -12.46 -3.15
C ARG A 33 -0.01 -11.98 -4.14
N SER A 34 0.49 -12.91 -4.96
CA SER A 34 1.52 -12.62 -5.97
C SER A 34 0.96 -12.00 -7.24
N GLN A 35 -0.36 -12.15 -7.48
CA GLN A 35 -1.07 -11.67 -8.66
C GLN A 35 -0.90 -10.16 -8.86
N PHE A 36 -0.54 -9.77 -10.07
CA PHE A 36 -0.42 -8.38 -10.46
C PHE A 36 -1.77 -7.66 -10.37
N GLY A 37 -1.77 -6.40 -9.92
CA GLY A 37 -2.98 -5.58 -9.77
C GLY A 37 -3.86 -5.89 -8.55
N VAL A 38 -3.55 -6.94 -7.79
CA VAL A 38 -4.28 -7.30 -6.56
C VAL A 38 -3.64 -6.67 -5.32
N ARG A 39 -2.34 -6.38 -5.39
CA ARG A 39 -1.61 -5.67 -4.34
C ARG A 39 -2.20 -4.26 -4.18
N MET A 40 -2.36 -3.79 -2.95
CA MET A 40 -3.03 -2.52 -2.57
C MET A 40 -4.56 -2.52 -2.58
N ARG A 41 -5.22 -3.68 -2.76
CA ARG A 41 -6.67 -3.82 -2.56
C ARG A 41 -6.94 -4.87 -1.50
N GLY A 42 -7.65 -4.48 -0.45
CA GLY A 42 -8.19 -5.41 0.54
C GLY A 42 -9.64 -5.78 0.22
N GLU A 43 -10.15 -6.75 0.95
CA GLU A 43 -11.54 -7.19 0.90
C GLU A 43 -12.10 -7.43 2.32
N GLY A 44 -13.40 -7.67 2.41
CA GLY A 44 -14.10 -7.88 3.68
C GLY A 44 -14.48 -6.60 4.43
N GLU A 45 -15.20 -6.77 5.54
CA GLU A 45 -15.76 -5.65 6.33
C GLU A 45 -14.69 -4.80 7.00
N TYR A 46 -13.63 -5.42 7.51
CA TYR A 46 -12.53 -4.68 8.12
C TYR A 46 -11.83 -3.76 7.12
N TRP A 47 -11.66 -4.19 5.87
CA TRP A 47 -11.14 -3.34 4.81
C TRP A 47 -12.07 -2.16 4.50
N LYS A 48 -13.39 -2.40 4.42
CA LYS A 48 -14.37 -1.31 4.24
C LYS A 48 -14.28 -0.29 5.36
N MET A 49 -14.07 -0.72 6.61
CA MET A 49 -13.86 0.18 7.74
C MET A 49 -12.57 0.99 7.61
N ILE A 50 -11.45 0.38 7.18
CA ILE A 50 -10.19 1.10 6.91
C ILE A 50 -10.41 2.18 5.86
N VAL A 51 -11.05 1.82 4.74
CA VAL A 51 -11.37 2.76 3.65
C VAL A 51 -12.22 3.91 4.18
N LYS A 52 -13.28 3.62 4.93
CA LYS A 52 -14.16 4.63 5.48
C LYS A 52 -13.45 5.57 6.44
N SER A 53 -12.61 5.03 7.33
CA SER A 53 -11.80 5.81 8.26
C SER A 53 -10.86 6.77 7.50
N PHE A 54 -10.18 6.24 6.48
CA PHE A 54 -9.32 7.04 5.63
C PHE A 54 -10.08 8.17 4.92
N GLU A 55 -11.24 7.88 4.31
CA GLU A 55 -12.09 8.90 3.66
C GLU A 55 -12.50 10.02 4.62
N VAL A 56 -12.96 9.65 5.83
CA VAL A 56 -13.38 10.61 6.85
C VAL A 56 -12.23 11.52 7.25
N HIS A 57 -11.06 10.94 7.52
CA HIS A 57 -9.88 11.72 7.90
C HIS A 57 -9.33 12.56 6.75
N SER A 58 -9.31 12.03 5.53
CA SER A 58 -8.91 12.75 4.32
C SER A 58 -9.78 13.98 4.10
N ARG A 59 -11.11 13.83 4.23
CA ARG A 59 -12.05 14.95 4.15
C ARG A 59 -11.83 15.97 5.27
N ARG A 60 -11.67 15.50 6.51
CA ARG A 60 -11.45 16.38 7.68
C ARG A 60 -10.17 17.21 7.55
N LEU A 61 -9.11 16.62 7.02
CA LEU A 61 -7.80 17.27 6.86
C LEU A 61 -7.66 18.06 5.54
N GLY A 62 -8.70 18.05 4.69
CA GLY A 62 -8.68 18.78 3.42
C GLY A 62 -7.86 18.10 2.31
N TYR A 63 -7.49 16.83 2.46
CA TYR A 63 -6.82 16.05 1.41
C TYR A 63 -7.78 15.60 0.29
N ASP A 64 -9.09 15.62 0.54
CA ASP A 64 -10.14 15.33 -0.45
C ASP A 64 -10.37 16.50 -1.45
N ASN A 65 -9.54 17.54 -1.40
CA ASN A 65 -9.67 18.71 -2.25
C ASN A 65 -9.33 18.40 -3.72
N GLN A 66 -10.16 18.84 -4.66
CA GLN A 66 -10.02 18.56 -6.11
C GLN A 66 -8.63 18.92 -6.66
N ARG A 67 -7.95 19.91 -6.05
CA ARG A 67 -6.58 20.34 -6.42
C ARG A 67 -5.54 19.22 -6.35
N TYR A 68 -5.74 18.21 -5.49
CA TYR A 68 -4.85 17.04 -5.39
C TYR A 68 -5.25 15.91 -6.34
N ARG A 69 -6.50 15.86 -6.81
CA ARG A 69 -7.01 14.82 -7.72
C ARG A 69 -6.52 14.99 -9.16
N THR A 70 -6.21 16.21 -9.60
CA THR A 70 -5.93 16.54 -11.02
C THR A 70 -4.47 16.84 -11.34
N ARG A 71 -3.52 16.61 -10.44
CA ARG A 71 -2.11 16.56 -10.86
C ARG A 71 -1.83 15.19 -11.46
N PHE A 72 -2.20 15.01 -12.73
CA PHE A 72 -1.44 14.10 -13.58
C PHE A 72 0.02 14.46 -13.37
N ARG A 73 0.78 13.58 -12.70
CA ARG A 73 2.23 13.74 -12.69
C ARG A 73 2.62 13.69 -14.16
N ARG A 74 3.06 14.83 -14.70
CA ARG A 74 3.73 14.84 -15.99
C ARG A 74 4.81 13.79 -15.89
N ASP A 75 4.83 12.85 -16.83
CA ASP A 75 5.82 11.80 -16.84
C ASP A 75 7.20 12.43 -16.69
N SER A 76 7.90 12.09 -15.59
CA SER A 76 9.26 12.57 -15.34
C SER A 76 10.27 11.79 -16.17
N PHE A 77 9.83 10.75 -16.89
CA PHE A 77 10.67 10.01 -17.81
C PHE A 77 11.20 10.95 -18.89
N ARG A 78 12.52 11.06 -18.94
CA ARG A 78 13.26 11.64 -20.05
C ARG A 78 13.98 10.49 -20.72
N ARG A 79 13.73 10.29 -22.02
CA ARG A 79 14.50 9.35 -22.81
C ARG A 79 15.98 9.73 -22.66
N PRO A 80 16.88 8.81 -22.25
CA PRO A 80 18.29 9.11 -22.20
C PRO A 80 18.77 9.64 -23.55
N THR A 81 19.45 10.78 -23.56
CA THR A 81 20.13 11.28 -24.76
C THR A 81 21.40 10.49 -24.98
N ALA A 82 21.84 10.36 -26.24
CA ALA A 82 23.11 9.72 -26.54
C ALA A 82 24.24 10.45 -25.78
N GLN A 83 25.05 9.70 -25.04
CA GLN A 83 26.20 10.18 -24.27
C GLN A 83 27.33 10.80 -25.13
N GLY A 84 27.09 10.96 -26.45
CA GLY A 84 28.07 11.43 -27.42
C GLY A 84 28.63 12.81 -27.15
N SER A 85 27.86 13.72 -26.53
CA SER A 85 28.34 15.07 -26.21
C SER A 85 29.30 15.12 -25.01
N LEU A 86 29.62 13.99 -24.39
CA LEU A 86 30.63 13.91 -23.31
C LEU A 86 32.04 13.65 -23.86
N PHE A 87 32.17 13.35 -25.15
CA PHE A 87 33.41 12.93 -25.80
C PHE A 87 33.80 13.82 -26.99
N ASP A 88 33.15 14.98 -27.14
CA ASP A 88 33.56 16.08 -28.03
C ASP A 88 34.36 17.14 -27.27
#